data_AF-A0A8H7HDR0-F1
#
_entry.id   AF-A0A8H7HDR0-F1
#
_cell.length_a   1.000
_cell.length_b   1.000
_cell.length_c   1.000
_cell.angle_alpha   90.00
_cell.angle_beta   90.00
_cell.angle_gamma   90.00
#
_symmetry.space_group_name_H-M   'P 1'
#
loop_
_entity.id
_entity.type
_entity.pdbx_description
1 polymer ?
#
loop_
_entity_poly.entity_id
_entity_poly.type
_entity_poly.pdbx_seq_one_letter_code
_entity_poly.pdbx_strand_id
1 'polypeptide(L)'
;MASRFIVSNPALAPLFVAVGAGMVGASWFGFHVLKNNQEVLIARGTNPTPWNNVRQDQNTKASRIPPPPCPPGPIRLYSPNAEFWKSRVGMPDPRSAFAATTDAVMKAEMKVQDVALKASAKVHEIKERAVGR
;
A
#
# COMPACT_ATOMS: atom_id res chain seq x y z
N MET A 1 -19.25 -38.77 -23.65
CA MET A 1 -18.40 -39.70 -24.45
C MET A 1 -16.97 -39.75 -23.93
N ALA A 2 -16.31 -38.62 -23.60
CA ALA A 2 -14.92 -38.60 -23.11
C ALA A 2 -14.67 -39.38 -21.80
N SER A 3 -15.58 -39.33 -20.83
CA SER A 3 -15.43 -40.05 -19.56
C SER A 3 -15.35 -41.57 -19.72
N ARG A 4 -16.11 -42.14 -20.67
CA ARG A 4 -16.07 -43.58 -20.96
C ARG A 4 -14.76 -43.98 -21.63
N PHE A 5 -14.20 -43.14 -22.51
CA PHE A 5 -12.92 -43.38 -23.18
C PHE A 5 -11.71 -43.41 -22.22
N ILE A 6 -11.74 -42.57 -21.17
CA ILE A 6 -10.69 -42.53 -20.14
C ILE A 6 -10.74 -43.80 -19.27
N VAL A 7 -11.93 -44.29 -18.94
CA VAL A 7 -12.10 -45.55 -18.19
C VAL A 7 -11.59 -46.75 -19.02
N SER A 8 -11.81 -46.74 -20.33
CA SER A 8 -11.28 -47.77 -21.24
C SER A 8 -9.76 -47.72 -21.40
N ASN A 9 -9.13 -46.56 -21.20
CA ASN A 9 -7.71 -46.31 -21.47
C ASN A 9 -7.06 -45.52 -20.32
N PRO A 10 -6.76 -46.17 -19.16
CA PRO A 10 -6.28 -45.48 -17.97
C PRO A 10 -4.90 -44.83 -18.15
N ALA A 11 -4.09 -45.32 -19.10
CA ALA A 11 -2.78 -44.74 -19.42
C ALA A 11 -2.86 -43.30 -19.97
N LEU A 12 -4.01 -42.90 -20.52
CA LEU A 12 -4.23 -41.55 -21.07
C LEU A 12 -4.76 -40.56 -20.02
N ALA A 13 -5.28 -41.06 -18.90
CA ALA A 13 -5.80 -40.24 -17.80
C ALA A 13 -4.84 -39.13 -17.32
N PRO A 14 -3.53 -39.39 -17.07
CA PRO A 14 -2.62 -38.34 -16.61
C PRO A 14 -2.45 -37.18 -17.59
N LEU A 15 -2.56 -37.43 -18.90
CA LEU A 15 -2.48 -36.39 -19.92
C LEU A 15 -3.70 -35.46 -19.83
N PHE A 16 -4.90 -36.02 -19.74
CA PHE A 16 -6.13 -35.23 -19.57
C PHE A 16 -6.12 -34.44 -18.26
N VAL A 17 -5.59 -35.02 -17.17
CA VAL A 17 -5.42 -34.31 -15.90
C VAL A 17 -4.45 -33.14 -16.04
N ALA A 18 -3.31 -33.33 -16.68
CA ALA A 18 -2.33 -32.26 -16.89
C ALA A 18 -2.91 -31.09 -17.72
N VAL A 19 -3.60 -31.39 -18.82
CA VAL A 19 -4.24 -30.37 -19.68
C VAL A 19 -5.39 -29.68 -18.94
N GLY A 20 -6.25 -30.43 -18.26
CA GLY A 20 -7.36 -29.89 -17.49
C GLY A 20 -6.88 -28.98 -16.34
N ALA A 21 -5.85 -29.42 -15.60
CA ALA A 21 -5.23 -28.62 -14.56
C ALA A 21 -4.64 -27.31 -15.12
N GLY A 22 -3.99 -27.38 -16.30
CA GLY A 22 -3.46 -26.20 -16.99
C GLY A 22 -4.53 -25.18 -17.35
N MET A 23 -5.64 -25.62 -17.97
CA MET A 23 -6.73 -24.71 -18.35
C MET A 23 -7.42 -24.11 -17.14
N VAL A 24 -7.76 -24.91 -16.13
CA VAL A 24 -8.40 -24.41 -14.90
C VAL A 24 -7.46 -23.45 -14.16
N GLY A 25 -6.18 -23.79 -14.06
CA GLY A 25 -5.17 -22.94 -13.44
C GLY A 25 -5.00 -21.60 -14.15
N ALA A 26 -4.96 -21.59 -15.49
CA ALA A 26 -4.84 -20.37 -16.27
C ALA A 26 -6.06 -19.46 -16.12
N SER A 27 -7.27 -20.02 -16.20
CA SER A 27 -8.51 -19.25 -15.99
C SER A 27 -8.60 -18.68 -14.58
N TRP A 28 -8.30 -19.50 -13.57
CA TRP A 28 -8.28 -19.05 -12.17
C TRP A 28 -7.25 -17.95 -11.92
N PHE A 29 -6.02 -18.13 -12.41
CA PHE A 29 -4.95 -17.15 -12.23
C PHE A 29 -5.25 -15.83 -12.93
N GLY A 30 -5.76 -15.89 -14.18
CA GLY A 30 -6.20 -14.69 -14.89
C GLY A 30 -7.28 -13.92 -14.12
N PHE A 31 -8.31 -14.61 -13.64
CA PHE A 31 -9.35 -13.99 -12.81
C PHE A 31 -8.78 -13.44 -11.49
N HIS A 32 -7.88 -14.17 -10.84
CA HIS A 32 -7.23 -13.74 -9.60
C HIS A 32 -6.43 -12.44 -9.80
N VAL A 33 -5.67 -12.33 -10.89
CA VAL A 33 -4.91 -11.10 -11.21
C VAL A 33 -5.85 -9.95 -11.53
N LEU A 34 -6.89 -10.17 -12.35
CA LEU A 34 -7.81 -9.09 -12.71
C LEU A 34 -8.57 -8.53 -11.50
N LYS A 35 -8.90 -9.39 -10.53
CA LYS A 35 -9.63 -8.98 -9.32
C LYS A 35 -8.73 -8.37 -8.25
N ASN A 36 -7.54 -8.94 -8.06
CA ASN A 36 -6.67 -8.60 -6.92
C ASN A 36 -5.43 -7.80 -7.31
N ASN A 37 -5.19 -7.43 -8.57
CA ASN A 37 -4.02 -6.63 -8.92
C ASN A 37 -4.31 -5.13 -8.79
N GLN A 38 -3.38 -4.41 -8.17
CA GLN A 38 -3.44 -2.98 -7.91
C GLN A 38 -3.22 -2.13 -9.17
N GLU A 39 -2.57 -2.70 -10.19
CA GLU A 39 -2.37 -2.07 -11.51
C GLU A 39 -3.61 -2.13 -12.39
N VAL A 40 -4.61 -2.96 -12.03
CA VAL A 40 -5.79 -3.20 -12.86
C VAL A 40 -6.94 -2.31 -12.39
N LEU A 41 -7.34 -1.37 -13.23
CA LEU A 41 -8.36 -0.37 -12.91
C LEU A 41 -9.81 -0.84 -13.11
N ILE A 42 -10.00 -2.11 -13.45
CA ILE A 42 -11.31 -2.68 -13.83
C ILE A 42 -12.27 -2.78 -12.62
N ALA A 43 -11.73 -2.95 -11.41
CA ALA A 43 -12.52 -3.12 -10.18
C ALA A 43 -12.81 -1.81 -9.42
N ARG A 44 -12.72 -0.64 -10.08
CA ARG A 44 -12.83 0.67 -9.41
C ARG A 44 -14.18 0.90 -8.72
N GLY A 45 -15.23 0.19 -9.15
CA GLY A 45 -16.57 0.30 -8.54
C GLY A 45 -16.66 -0.23 -7.10
N THR A 46 -15.86 -1.24 -6.74
CA THR A 46 -15.83 -1.79 -5.36
C THR A 46 -14.62 -1.32 -4.57
N ASN A 47 -13.54 -0.91 -5.26
CA ASN A 47 -12.36 -0.32 -4.66
C ASN A 47 -11.98 0.96 -5.41
N PRO A 48 -12.30 2.16 -4.87
CA PRO A 48 -12.08 3.43 -5.56
C PRO A 48 -10.61 3.72 -5.89
N THR A 49 -9.68 3.18 -5.10
CA THR A 49 -8.24 3.45 -5.22
C THR A 49 -7.45 2.13 -5.23
N PRO A 50 -7.55 1.32 -6.30
CA PRO A 50 -6.91 0.00 -6.36
C PRO A 50 -5.37 0.08 -6.28
N TRP A 51 -4.79 1.19 -6.75
CA TRP A 51 -3.35 1.50 -6.65
C TRP A 51 -2.90 1.84 -5.22
N ASN A 52 -3.81 2.14 -4.30
CA ASN A 52 -3.51 2.52 -2.91
C ASN A 52 -4.02 1.48 -1.90
N ASN A 53 -3.85 0.20 -2.22
CA ASN A 53 -4.22 -0.92 -1.34
C ASN A 53 -3.09 -1.35 -0.38
N VAL A 54 -2.03 -0.56 -0.30
CA VAL A 54 -0.86 -0.84 0.52
C VAL A 54 -0.74 0.28 1.54
N ARG A 55 -0.87 -0.06 2.83
CA ARG A 55 -0.59 0.89 3.89
C ARG A 55 0.92 1.14 3.98
N GLN A 56 1.32 2.33 4.41
CA GLN A 56 2.74 2.70 4.56
C GLN A 56 3.49 1.79 5.54
N ASP A 57 2.79 1.25 6.55
CA ASP A 57 3.33 0.31 7.54
C ASP A 57 3.35 -1.15 7.06
N GLN A 58 2.86 -1.43 5.84
CA GLN A 58 2.70 -2.78 5.33
C GLN A 58 3.75 -3.15 4.29
N ASN A 59 4.52 -4.21 4.57
CA ASN A 59 5.39 -4.83 3.57
C ASN A 59 4.57 -5.69 2.58
N THR A 60 4.53 -5.28 1.31
CA THR A 60 3.81 -5.95 0.20
C THR A 60 4.33 -7.35 -0.14
N LYS A 61 5.55 -7.67 0.29
CA LYS A 61 6.23 -8.96 0.05
C LYS A 61 6.14 -9.91 1.26
N ALA A 62 5.80 -9.42 2.45
CA ALA A 62 5.88 -10.20 3.70
C ALA A 62 4.61 -10.25 4.57
N SER A 63 3.68 -9.31 4.41
CA SER A 63 2.54 -9.21 5.33
C SER A 63 1.62 -10.43 5.25
N ARG A 64 1.53 -11.17 6.38
CA ARG A 64 0.57 -12.28 6.56
C ARG A 64 -0.70 -11.84 7.28
N ILE A 65 -0.75 -10.66 7.88
CA ILE A 65 -1.78 -10.28 8.84
C ILE A 65 -2.08 -8.78 8.68
N PRO A 66 -3.28 -8.39 8.22
CA PRO A 66 -3.74 -7.02 8.40
C PRO A 66 -4.09 -6.78 9.88
N PRO A 67 -3.73 -5.63 10.48
CA PRO A 67 -4.35 -5.24 11.75
C PRO A 67 -5.86 -4.98 11.52
N PRO A 68 -6.75 -5.34 12.47
CA PRO A 68 -8.16 -4.95 12.41
C PRO A 68 -8.27 -3.41 12.34
N PRO A 69 -9.18 -2.81 11.56
CA PRO A 69 -10.41 -3.34 10.96
C PRO A 69 -10.32 -3.59 9.43
N CYS A 70 -9.13 -3.83 8.88
CA CYS A 70 -9.00 -4.02 7.44
C CYS A 70 -9.62 -5.37 6.99
N PRO A 71 -10.47 -5.41 5.95
CA PRO A 71 -10.98 -6.65 5.40
C PRO A 71 -9.81 -7.57 4.96
N PRO A 72 -9.98 -8.89 4.97
CA PRO A 72 -8.90 -9.82 4.61
C PRO A 72 -8.53 -9.60 3.14
N GLY A 73 -7.43 -8.91 2.91
CA GLY A 73 -6.90 -8.78 1.56
C GLY A 73 -5.57 -8.03 1.50
N PRO A 74 -4.43 -8.71 1.65
CA PRO A 74 -3.19 -8.24 1.09
C PRO A 74 -2.92 -8.96 -0.24
N ILE A 75 -2.75 -8.16 -1.28
CA ILE A 75 -2.06 -8.57 -2.50
C ILE A 75 -0.65 -8.93 -2.09
N ARG A 76 -0.37 -10.24 -1.93
CA ARG A 76 0.99 -10.72 -1.68
C ARG A 76 1.69 -10.73 -3.02
N LEU A 77 2.60 -9.80 -3.22
CA LEU A 77 3.50 -9.93 -4.35
C LEU A 77 4.43 -11.10 -4.05
N TYR A 78 4.39 -12.14 -4.89
CA TYR A 78 5.26 -13.30 -4.73
C TYR A 78 6.73 -12.87 -4.62
N SER A 79 7.46 -13.53 -3.74
CA SER A 79 8.91 -13.42 -3.62
C SER A 79 9.50 -14.79 -3.35
N PRO A 80 10.55 -15.20 -4.08
CA PRO A 80 11.34 -16.39 -3.75
C PRO A 80 12.04 -16.31 -2.39
N ASN A 81 12.20 -15.10 -1.84
CA ASN A 81 12.93 -14.87 -0.59
C ASN A 81 12.00 -14.31 0.50
N ALA A 82 10.94 -15.05 0.82
CA ALA A 82 9.92 -14.59 1.76
C ALA A 82 10.46 -14.30 3.16
N GLU A 83 11.43 -15.09 3.65
CA GLU A 83 12.02 -14.92 4.99
C GLU A 83 12.81 -13.62 5.13
N PHE A 84 13.56 -13.23 4.10
CA PHE A 84 14.24 -11.93 4.06
C PHE A 84 13.27 -10.76 4.15
N TRP A 85 12.09 -10.85 3.53
CA TRP A 85 11.10 -9.78 3.61
C TRP A 85 10.36 -9.77 4.95
N LYS A 86 10.16 -10.94 5.57
CA LYS A 86 9.57 -11.05 6.92
C LYS A 86 10.45 -10.44 7.99
N SER A 87 11.77 -10.61 7.91
CA SER A 87 12.69 -10.04 8.89
C SER A 87 12.72 -8.50 8.90
N ARG A 88 12.19 -7.86 7.86
CA ARG A 88 12.10 -6.41 7.71
C ARG A 88 10.74 -5.83 8.08
N VAL A 89 9.81 -6.65 8.60
CA VAL A 89 8.51 -6.16 9.09
C VAL A 89 8.75 -5.30 10.34
N GLY A 90 8.15 -4.11 10.38
CA GLY A 90 8.28 -3.18 11.52
C GLY A 90 9.56 -2.34 11.52
N MET A 91 10.38 -2.40 10.47
CA MET A 91 11.51 -1.48 10.31
C MET A 91 10.96 -0.04 10.13
N PRO A 92 11.56 0.98 10.77
CA PRO A 92 11.13 2.37 10.60
C PRO A 92 11.06 2.74 9.12
N ASP A 93 9.97 3.37 8.68
CA ASP A 93 9.84 3.83 7.30
C ASP A 93 11.01 4.77 6.99
N PRO A 94 11.87 4.49 5.99
CA PRO A 94 12.98 5.37 5.65
C PRO A 94 12.53 6.80 5.33
N ARG A 95 11.25 7.02 4.98
CA ARG A 95 10.67 8.37 4.80
C ARG A 95 10.48 9.14 6.09
N SER A 96 10.37 8.48 7.24
CA SER A 96 10.22 9.16 8.53
C SER A 96 11.44 10.01 8.88
N ALA A 97 12.63 9.62 8.43
CA ALA A 97 13.85 10.42 8.57
C ALA A 97 13.76 11.76 7.83
N PHE A 98 13.11 11.78 6.66
CA PHE A 98 12.93 13.00 5.87
C PHE A 98 11.77 13.86 6.39
N ALA A 99 10.65 13.24 6.78
CA ALA A 99 9.50 13.96 7.35
C ALA A 99 9.88 14.74 8.62
N ALA A 100 10.69 14.16 9.50
CA ALA A 100 11.16 14.83 10.71
C ALA A 100 11.93 16.13 10.43
N THR A 101 12.65 16.19 9.30
CA THR A 101 13.39 17.40 8.89
C THR A 101 12.43 18.45 8.37
N THR A 102 11.49 18.06 7.51
CA THR A 102 10.47 18.98 6.97
C THR A 102 9.58 19.56 8.06
N ASP A 103 9.14 18.74 9.02
CA ASP A 103 8.33 19.17 10.16
C ASP A 103 9.10 20.13 11.07
N ALA A 104 10.40 19.89 11.29
CA ALA A 104 11.26 20.78 12.05
C ALA A 104 11.42 22.15 11.38
N VAL A 105 11.60 22.18 10.04
CA VAL A 105 11.71 23.40 9.25
C VAL A 105 10.40 24.20 9.29
N MET A 106 9.27 23.56 9.00
CA MET A 106 7.93 24.18 9.07
C MET A 106 7.66 24.76 10.46
N LYS A 107 8.00 24.03 11.53
CA LYS A 107 7.84 24.49 12.91
C LYS A 107 8.76 25.65 13.26
N ALA A 108 9.96 25.72 12.68
CA ALA A 108 10.87 26.84 12.85
C ALA A 108 10.35 28.09 12.12
N GLU A 109 9.89 27.96 10.89
CA GLU A 109 9.32 29.07 10.10
C GLU A 109 8.08 29.67 10.76
N MET A 110 7.17 28.83 11.27
CA MET A 110 6.00 29.28 12.03
C MET A 110 6.39 30.07 13.28
N LYS A 111 7.41 29.63 14.02
CA LYS A 111 7.92 30.37 15.19
C LYS A 111 8.51 31.72 14.79
N VAL A 112 9.22 31.80 13.67
CA VAL A 112 9.77 33.06 13.16
C VAL A 112 8.65 34.03 12.77
N GLN A 113 7.60 33.55 12.10
CA GLN A 113 6.41 34.36 11.80
C GLN A 113 5.70 34.87 13.05
N ASP A 114 5.54 34.03 14.06
CA ASP A 114 4.94 34.41 15.35
C ASP A 114 5.74 35.52 16.07
N VAL A 115 7.07 35.42 16.03
CA VAL A 115 7.96 36.45 16.60
C VAL A 115 7.84 37.75 15.79
N ALA A 116 7.79 37.66 14.46
CA ALA A 116 7.64 38.81 13.59
C ALA A 116 6.29 39.54 13.82
N LEU A 117 5.19 38.81 14.01
CA LEU A 117 3.87 39.36 14.33
C LEU A 117 3.84 40.04 15.71
N LYS A 118 4.49 39.43 16.72
CA LYS A 118 4.58 40.04 18.06
C LYS A 118 5.45 41.29 18.04
N ALA A 119 6.54 41.29 17.28
CA ALA A 119 7.41 42.44 17.12
C ALA A 119 6.69 43.60 16.41
N SER A 120 5.96 43.34 15.32
CA SER A 120 5.21 44.38 14.62
C SER A 120 4.09 44.98 15.48
N ALA A 121 3.38 44.16 16.25
CA ALA A 121 2.39 44.64 17.22
C ALA A 121 3.01 45.55 18.30
N LYS A 122 4.19 45.17 18.83
CA LYS A 122 4.92 45.97 19.82
C LYS A 122 5.38 47.31 19.24
N VAL A 123 5.85 47.32 18.00
CA VAL A 123 6.24 48.55 17.30
C VAL A 123 5.03 49.47 17.09
N HIS A 124 3.86 48.91 16.73
CA HIS A 124 2.63 49.68 16.60
C HIS A 124 2.23 50.33 17.93
N GLU A 125 2.29 49.58 19.03
CA GLU A 125 2.03 50.08 20.38
C GLU A 125 2.98 51.24 20.75
N ILE A 126 4.27 51.09 20.46
CA ILE A 126 5.27 52.14 20.75
C ILE A 126 5.00 53.39 19.90
N LYS A 127 4.64 53.23 18.63
CA LYS A 127 4.32 54.33 17.72
C LYS A 127 3.09 55.11 18.19
N GLU A 128 2.04 54.42 18.62
CA GLU A 128 0.83 55.07 19.18
C GLU A 128 1.14 55.82 20.48
N ARG A 129 1.98 55.27 21.36
CA ARG A 129 2.43 55.98 22.57
C ARG A 129 3.29 57.21 22.27
N ALA A 130 4.07 57.19 21.19
CA ALA A 130 4.95 58.31 20.81
C ALA A 130 4.20 59.47 20.13
N VAL A 131 3.09 59.19 19.45
CA VAL A 131 2.25 60.21 18.76
C VAL A 131 1.18 60.81 19.69
N GLY A 132 0.86 60.14 20.81
CA GLY A 132 -0.13 60.60 21.79
C GLY A 132 0.35 61.61 22.85
N ARG A 133 1.45 62.33 22.62
CA ARG A 133 1.89 63.50 23.40
C ARG A 133 2.13 64.67 22.46
#